data_AF-A0A3D0EUE2-F1
#
_entry.id   AF-A0A3D0EUE2-F1
#
_cell.length_a   1.000
_cell.length_b   1.000
_cell.length_c   1.000
_cell.angle_alpha   90.00
_cell.angle_beta   90.00
_cell.angle_gamma   90.00
#
_symmetry.space_group_name_H-M   'P 1'
#
loop_
_entity.id
_entity.type
_entity.pdbx_description
1 polymer ?
#
loop_
_entity_poly.entity_id
_entity_poly.type
_entity_poly.pdbx_seq_one_letter_code
_entity_poly.pdbx_strand_id
1 'polypeptide(L)'
;MTNTFYNGLIHKYRDRLPVSDSTRIISLNEGNTPLIELKNLPERLGWDLQVFCKFEGLNPTGSFKDRGMTMAVTKAVESGAKAIICASTGNTSASAAAYAARAGIKSFVLIPDGKISLGKLSQAMM
;
A
#
# COMPACT_ATOMS: atom_id res chain seq x y z
N MET A 1 6.20 26.40 15.35
CA MET A 1 6.59 25.34 14.39
C MET A 1 5.42 24.40 14.25
N THR A 2 4.67 24.45 13.16
CA THR A 2 3.58 23.49 12.90
C THR A 2 4.23 22.15 12.59
N ASN A 3 4.09 21.19 13.50
CA ASN A 3 4.60 19.83 13.31
C ASN A 3 3.76 19.16 12.21
N THR A 4 4.27 19.09 10.98
CA THR A 4 3.55 18.51 9.85
C THR A 4 3.67 16.99 9.91
N PHE A 5 2.62 16.32 10.39
CA PHE A 5 2.57 14.86 10.39
C PHE A 5 2.57 14.32 8.95
N TYR A 6 3.20 13.16 8.74
CA TYR A 6 3.10 12.46 7.46
C TYR A 6 1.67 12.00 7.22
N ASN A 7 1.11 12.35 6.07
CA ASN A 7 -0.30 12.16 5.72
C ASN A 7 -0.49 11.33 4.44
N GLY A 8 0.50 10.49 4.08
CA GLY A 8 0.38 9.56 2.96
C GLY A 8 1.11 9.97 1.69
N LEU A 9 1.22 9.01 0.77
CA LEU A 9 2.06 9.09 -0.42
C LEU A 9 1.56 10.18 -1.37
N ILE A 10 0.25 10.25 -1.60
CA ILE A 10 -0.33 11.17 -2.59
C ILE A 10 -0.17 12.63 -2.15
N HIS A 11 -0.33 12.91 -0.85
CA HIS A 11 -0.11 14.26 -0.33
C HIS A 11 1.35 14.69 -0.47
N LYS A 12 2.31 13.78 -0.20
CA LYS A 12 3.75 14.09 -0.28
C LYS A 12 4.25 14.30 -1.71
N TYR A 13 3.70 13.59 -2.69
CA TYR A 13 4.18 13.60 -4.09
C TYR A 13 3.09 14.04 -5.08
N ARG A 14 2.18 14.92 -4.64
CA ARG A 14 1.02 15.37 -5.41
C ARG A 14 1.40 15.94 -6.77
N ASP A 15 2.49 16.69 -6.82
CA ASP A 15 3.09 17.34 -7.99
C ASP A 15 3.51 16.35 -9.10
N ARG A 16 3.61 15.06 -8.78
CA ARG A 16 4.09 14.00 -9.70
C ARG A 16 3.03 12.95 -10.00
N LEU A 17 1.82 13.11 -9.46
CA LEU A 17 0.76 12.12 -9.55
C LEU A 17 -0.46 12.72 -10.26
N PRO A 18 -1.26 11.90 -10.98
CA PRO A 18 -2.40 12.36 -11.76
C PRO A 18 -3.63 12.66 -10.88
N VAL A 19 -3.50 13.60 -9.95
CA VAL A 19 -4.55 14.07 -9.03
C VAL A 19 -4.72 15.59 -9.13
N SER A 20 -5.96 16.05 -9.06
CA SER A 20 -6.32 17.47 -9.04
C SER A 20 -6.49 17.98 -7.61
N ASP A 21 -6.57 19.28 -7.41
CA ASP A 21 -6.83 19.89 -6.10
C ASP A 21 -8.15 19.44 -5.47
N SER A 22 -9.15 19.14 -6.28
CA SER A 22 -10.44 18.59 -5.86
C SER A 22 -10.46 17.09 -5.60
N THR A 23 -9.40 16.35 -5.95
CA THR A 23 -9.39 14.88 -5.80
C THR A 23 -9.44 14.48 -4.33
N ARG A 24 -10.49 13.76 -3.92
CA ARG A 24 -10.62 13.14 -2.60
C ARG A 24 -9.58 12.03 -2.44
N ILE A 25 -8.54 12.29 -1.65
CA ILE A 25 -7.46 11.34 -1.41
C ILE A 25 -7.89 10.23 -0.44
N ILE A 26 -7.70 8.97 -0.86
CA ILE A 26 -7.91 7.80 -0.02
C ILE A 26 -6.55 7.27 0.43
N SER A 27 -6.16 7.61 1.67
CA SER A 27 -4.88 7.20 2.24
C SER A 27 -5.06 6.53 3.61
N LEU A 28 -4.12 5.64 3.91
CA LEU A 28 -3.90 5.02 5.21
C LEU A 28 -2.51 5.40 5.78
N ASN A 29 -1.94 6.53 5.32
CA ASN A 29 -0.59 6.99 5.61
C ASN A 29 0.51 6.01 5.13
N GLU A 30 0.26 5.35 4.00
CA GLU A 30 1.24 4.51 3.32
C GLU A 30 2.46 5.28 2.81
N GLY A 31 3.57 4.58 2.65
CA GLY A 31 4.85 5.17 2.29
C GLY A 31 5.65 5.66 3.50
N ASN A 32 6.65 6.51 3.23
CA ASN A 32 7.64 6.95 4.23
C ASN A 32 8.27 5.83 5.09
N THR A 33 8.35 4.62 4.53
CA THR A 33 8.91 3.44 5.19
C THR A 33 10.41 3.59 5.44
N PRO A 34 10.99 2.93 6.45
CA PRO A 34 12.41 3.02 6.75
C PRO A 34 13.31 2.61 5.59
N LEU A 35 14.46 3.26 5.48
CA LEU A 35 15.61 2.81 4.69
C LEU A 35 16.69 2.39 5.68
N ILE A 36 16.89 1.08 5.84
CA ILE A 36 17.71 0.51 6.91
C ILE A 36 19.05 0.07 6.32
N GLU A 37 20.15 0.64 6.79
CA GLU A 37 21.49 0.16 6.42
C GLU A 37 21.75 -1.22 7.03
N LEU A 38 22.12 -2.20 6.19
CA LEU A 38 22.47 -3.54 6.62
C LEU A 38 23.97 -3.62 6.86
N LYS A 39 24.41 -3.43 8.10
CA LYS A 39 25.85 -3.39 8.45
C LYS A 39 26.51 -4.77 8.44
N ASN A 40 25.80 -5.80 8.92
CA ASN A 40 26.38 -7.13 9.10
C ASN A 40 26.35 -7.98 7.82
N LEU A 41 25.49 -7.66 6.85
CA LEU A 41 25.33 -8.48 5.64
C LEU A 41 26.52 -8.34 4.68
N PRO A 42 27.00 -7.13 4.33
CA PRO A 42 28.18 -6.95 3.49
C PRO A 42 29.43 -7.58 4.11
N GLU A 43 29.63 -7.37 5.42
CA GLU A 43 30.76 -7.93 6.18
C GLU A 43 30.79 -9.47 6.08
N ARG A 44 29.65 -10.13 6.31
CA ARG A 44 29.56 -11.61 6.23
C ARG A 44 29.77 -12.16 4.82
N LEU A 45 29.56 -11.36 3.78
CA LEU A 45 29.66 -11.78 2.38
C LEU A 45 30.94 -11.29 1.69
N GLY A 46 31.82 -10.56 2.40
CA GLY A 46 33.05 -10.00 1.84
C GLY A 46 32.79 -8.92 0.77
N TRP A 47 31.67 -8.21 0.87
CA TRP A 47 31.28 -7.19 -0.09
C TRP A 47 31.81 -5.81 0.32
N ASP A 48 32.51 -5.14 -0.60
CA ASP A 48 32.93 -3.73 -0.45
C ASP A 48 31.87 -2.79 -1.04
N LEU A 49 30.67 -2.80 -0.46
CA LEU A 49 29.58 -1.90 -0.82
C LEU A 49 28.60 -1.70 0.34
N GLN A 50 27.86 -0.59 0.31
CA GLN A 50 26.78 -0.33 1.26
C GLN A 50 25.47 -0.96 0.77
N VAL A 51 24.81 -1.73 1.65
CA VAL A 51 23.50 -2.34 1.36
C VAL A 51 22.43 -1.69 2.22
N PHE A 52 21.32 -1.31 1.59
CA PHE A 52 20.15 -0.78 2.29
C PHE A 52 18.91 -1.64 2.02
N CYS A 53 18.13 -1.89 3.07
CA CYS A 53 16.80 -2.48 2.98
C CYS A 53 15.74 -1.38 3.02
N LYS A 54 14.97 -1.26 1.93
CA LYS A 54 13.76 -0.44 1.92
C LYS A 54 12.62 -1.25 2.53
N PHE A 55 12.31 -1.02 3.81
CA PHE A 55 11.45 -1.93 4.56
C PHE A 55 9.96 -1.67 4.35
N GLU A 56 9.44 -2.14 3.22
CA GLU A 56 8.05 -1.97 2.78
C GLU A 56 7.00 -2.73 3.62
N GLY A 57 7.44 -3.61 4.53
CA GLY A 57 6.56 -4.34 5.44
C GLY A 57 5.88 -3.47 6.49
N LEU A 58 6.33 -2.21 6.67
CA LEU A 58 5.71 -1.25 7.59
C LEU A 58 4.64 -0.37 6.93
N ASN A 59 4.26 -0.66 5.69
CA ASN A 59 3.05 -0.07 5.13
C ASN A 59 1.79 -0.61 5.85
N PRO A 60 0.64 0.09 5.79
CA PRO A 60 -0.55 -0.22 6.58
C PRO A 60 -1.06 -1.67 6.53
N THR A 61 -0.96 -2.34 5.37
CA THR A 61 -1.40 -3.73 5.20
C THR A 61 -0.24 -4.73 5.21
N GLY A 62 0.96 -4.26 5.52
CA GLY A 62 2.17 -5.07 5.59
C GLY A 62 2.86 -5.29 4.24
N SER A 63 2.58 -4.47 3.22
CA SER A 63 3.22 -4.63 1.90
C SER A 63 3.28 -3.35 1.08
N PHE A 64 4.18 -3.33 0.09
CA PHE A 64 4.30 -2.23 -0.87
C PHE A 64 3.06 -2.01 -1.75
N LYS A 65 2.11 -2.96 -1.79
CA LYS A 65 0.89 -2.84 -2.62
C LYS A 65 0.06 -1.63 -2.24
N ASP A 66 0.16 -1.19 -0.99
CA ASP A 66 -0.51 -0.01 -0.46
C ASP A 66 -0.19 1.26 -1.26
N ARG A 67 1.04 1.41 -1.75
CA ARG A 67 1.47 2.55 -2.58
C ARG A 67 0.70 2.67 -3.89
N GLY A 68 0.42 1.54 -4.52
CA GLY A 68 -0.38 1.50 -5.74
C GLY A 68 -1.87 1.60 -5.42
N MET A 69 -2.31 0.95 -4.35
CA MET A 69 -3.71 0.85 -4.00
C MET A 69 -4.32 2.19 -3.58
N THR A 70 -3.57 3.04 -2.85
CA THR A 70 -4.02 4.41 -2.55
C THR A 70 -4.36 5.18 -3.83
N MET A 71 -3.50 5.10 -4.85
CA MET A 71 -3.71 5.77 -6.14
C MET A 71 -4.89 5.15 -6.90
N ALA A 72 -4.92 3.82 -7.02
CA ALA A 72 -5.98 3.12 -7.74
C ALA A 72 -7.36 3.41 -7.17
N VAL A 73 -7.52 3.32 -5.84
CA VAL A 73 -8.81 3.55 -5.18
C VAL A 73 -9.17 5.04 -5.19
N THR A 74 -8.21 5.95 -5.02
CA THR A 74 -8.45 7.40 -5.17
C THR A 74 -9.04 7.71 -6.55
N LYS A 75 -8.44 7.20 -7.63
CA LYS A 75 -8.92 7.42 -9.00
C LYS A 75 -10.25 6.72 -9.29
N ALA A 76 -10.45 5.51 -8.75
CA ALA A 76 -11.73 4.80 -8.89
C ALA A 76 -12.88 5.58 -8.22
N VAL A 77 -12.68 6.11 -7.01
CA VAL A 77 -13.67 6.94 -6.33
C VAL A 77 -13.92 8.23 -7.10
N GLU A 78 -12.86 8.87 -7.61
CA GLU A 78 -12.97 10.08 -8.44
C GLU A 78 -13.77 9.81 -9.73
N SER A 79 -13.62 8.64 -10.35
CA SER A 79 -14.42 8.23 -11.51
C SER A 79 -15.83 7.76 -11.16
N GLY A 80 -16.27 7.90 -9.91
CA GLY A 80 -17.61 7.53 -9.44
C GLY A 80 -17.82 6.04 -9.14
N ALA A 81 -16.77 5.22 -9.12
CA ALA A 81 -16.89 3.80 -8.83
C ALA A 81 -17.44 3.56 -7.42
N LYS A 82 -18.27 2.51 -7.29
CA LYS A 82 -18.86 2.07 -6.01
C LYS A 82 -18.31 0.74 -5.52
N ALA A 83 -17.42 0.13 -6.30
CA ALA A 83 -16.74 -1.10 -5.98
C ALA A 83 -15.40 -1.19 -6.71
N ILE A 84 -14.48 -1.98 -6.16
CA ILE A 84 -13.29 -2.49 -6.85
C ILE A 84 -13.30 -4.02 -6.83
N ILE A 85 -12.58 -4.62 -7.78
CA ILE A 85 -12.42 -6.07 -7.87
C ILE A 85 -10.96 -6.41 -8.13
N CYS A 86 -10.46 -7.48 -7.50
CA CYS A 86 -9.16 -8.03 -7.83
C CYS A 86 -9.18 -9.56 -7.82
N ALA A 87 -8.43 -10.17 -8.73
CA ALA A 87 -8.14 -11.59 -8.70
C ALA A 87 -6.75 -11.81 -8.09
N SER A 88 -6.69 -12.10 -6.80
CA SER A 88 -5.42 -12.28 -6.07
C SER A 88 -5.63 -13.02 -4.75
N THR A 89 -4.70 -13.89 -4.40
CA THR A 89 -4.70 -14.70 -3.17
C THR A 89 -3.84 -14.11 -2.04
N GLY A 90 -3.44 -12.83 -2.10
CA GLY A 90 -2.34 -12.32 -1.27
C GLY A 90 -2.37 -10.82 -1.00
N ASN A 91 -1.19 -10.19 -0.95
CA ASN A 91 -1.04 -8.79 -0.52
C ASN A 91 -1.92 -7.79 -1.30
N THR A 92 -2.16 -8.03 -2.59
CA THR A 92 -3.00 -7.15 -3.40
C THR A 92 -4.45 -7.16 -2.93
N SER A 93 -5.01 -8.32 -2.57
CA SER A 93 -6.39 -8.41 -2.08
C SER A 93 -6.56 -7.82 -0.69
N ALA A 94 -5.60 -8.05 0.21
CA ALA A 94 -5.57 -7.39 1.52
C ALA A 94 -5.51 -5.86 1.39
N SER A 95 -4.63 -5.35 0.53
CA SER A 95 -4.55 -3.92 0.24
C SER A 95 -5.86 -3.39 -0.37
N ALA A 96 -6.41 -4.08 -1.38
CA ALA A 96 -7.67 -3.68 -2.02
C ALA A 96 -8.82 -3.58 -1.01
N ALA A 97 -9.01 -4.61 -0.17
CA ALA A 97 -10.02 -4.61 0.88
C ALA A 97 -9.85 -3.41 1.83
N ALA A 98 -8.64 -3.18 2.35
CA ALA A 98 -8.37 -2.09 3.29
C ALA A 98 -8.66 -0.70 2.69
N TYR A 99 -8.22 -0.44 1.46
CA TYR A 99 -8.45 0.86 0.82
C TYR A 99 -9.90 1.05 0.37
N ALA A 100 -10.59 -0.01 -0.05
CA ALA A 100 -12.02 0.04 -0.34
C ALA A 100 -12.84 0.36 0.91
N ALA A 101 -12.53 -0.29 2.04
CA ALA A 101 -13.13 0.01 3.33
C ALA A 101 -12.88 1.47 3.75
N ARG A 102 -11.64 1.95 3.62
CA ARG A 102 -11.29 3.36 3.86
C ARG A 102 -12.05 4.34 2.97
N ALA A 103 -12.30 3.96 1.71
CA ALA A 103 -13.03 4.79 0.75
C ALA A 103 -14.55 4.78 0.97
N GLY A 104 -15.10 3.77 1.65
CA GLY A 104 -16.53 3.53 1.79
C GLY A 104 -17.16 2.89 0.55
N ILE A 105 -16.42 2.03 -0.17
CA ILE A 105 -16.88 1.30 -1.36
C ILE A 105 -16.73 -0.21 -1.19
N LYS A 106 -17.39 -1.00 -2.04
CA LYS A 106 -17.30 -2.47 -1.98
C LYS A 106 -15.96 -2.97 -2.51
N SER A 107 -15.47 -4.09 -1.97
CA SER A 107 -14.33 -4.83 -2.50
C SER A 107 -14.76 -6.25 -2.84
N PHE A 108 -14.40 -6.72 -4.03
CA PHE A 108 -14.59 -8.09 -4.46
C PHE A 108 -13.22 -8.74 -4.68
N VAL A 109 -12.98 -9.86 -4.01
CA VAL A 109 -11.73 -10.62 -4.12
C VAL A 109 -12.06 -11.97 -4.74
N LEU A 110 -11.63 -12.17 -5.98
CA LEU A 110 -11.75 -13.43 -6.68
C LEU A 110 -10.52 -14.29 -6.42
N ILE A 111 -10.75 -15.50 -5.94
CA ILE A 111 -9.70 -16.41 -5.51
C ILE A 111 -9.97 -17.81 -6.04
N PRO A 112 -8.96 -18.48 -6.64
CA PRO A 112 -9.09 -19.89 -6.99
C PRO A 112 -9.13 -20.74 -5.73
N ASP A 113 -10.03 -21.71 -5.72
CA ASP A 113 -10.24 -22.62 -4.61
C ASP A 113 -8.93 -23.33 -4.20
N GLY A 114 -8.72 -23.49 -2.89
CA GLY A 114 -7.57 -24.18 -2.31
C GLY A 114 -6.19 -23.49 -2.38
N LYS A 115 -6.07 -22.25 -2.88
CA LYS A 115 -4.75 -21.57 -3.08
C LYS A 115 -4.49 -20.32 -2.22
N ILE A 116 -4.88 -20.32 -0.95
CA ILE A 116 -4.71 -19.15 -0.05
C ILE A 116 -4.03 -19.49 1.27
N SER A 117 -3.13 -18.59 1.71
CA SER A 117 -2.63 -18.58 3.08
C SER A 117 -3.63 -17.92 4.05
N LEU A 118 -3.90 -18.57 5.17
CA LEU A 118 -4.93 -18.17 6.13
C LEU A 118 -4.78 -16.71 6.59
N GLY A 119 -3.56 -16.28 6.93
CA GLY A 119 -3.31 -14.91 7.39
C GLY A 119 -3.63 -13.83 6.36
N LYS A 120 -3.54 -14.14 5.06
CA LYS A 120 -3.90 -13.19 3.98
C LYS A 120 -5.40 -13.22 3.70
N LEU A 121 -6.04 -14.36 3.87
CA LEU A 121 -7.49 -14.46 3.83
C LEU A 121 -8.13 -13.61 4.94
N SER A 122 -7.61 -13.70 6.16
CA SER A 122 -8.12 -12.93 7.31
C SER A 122 -8.09 -11.42 7.05
N GLN A 123 -7.04 -10.89 6.44
CA GLN A 123 -6.96 -9.46 6.08
C GLN A 123 -7.96 -9.03 5.02
N ALA A 124 -8.40 -9.93 4.14
CA ALA A 124 -9.36 -9.63 3.06
C ALA A 124 -10.83 -9.81 3.50
N MET A 125 -11.08 -10.54 4.59
CA MET A 125 -12.43 -10.86 5.09
C MET A 125 -12.94 -9.93 6.19
N MET A 126 -12.07 -9.09 6.78
CA MET A 126 -12.42 -8.08 7.79
C MET A 126 -12.72 -6.74 7.14
#